data_AF-A0A661XQ87-F1
#
_entry.id   AF-A0A661XQ87-F1
#
_cell.length_a   1.000
_cell.length_b   1.000
_cell.length_c   1.000
_cell.angle_alpha   90.00
_cell.angle_beta   90.00
_cell.angle_gamma   90.00
#
_symmetry.space_group_name_H-M   'P 1'
#
loop_
_entity.id
_entity.type
_entity.pdbx_description
1 polymer ?
#
loop_
_entity_poly.entity_id
_entity_poly.type
_entity_poly.pdbx_seq_one_letter_code
_entity_poly.pdbx_strand_id
1 'polypeptide(L)'
;LQMISCPYGTVGAPRVEQFREARHKMLGLQFKDYEEEIRNHLKGMLPKDSFNFDRDVESISVNRWAHGYAVGGPGNSTKIGRKPFGRITIANSDSAPSADALVAIKMAFRAVNELN
;
A
#
# COMPACT_ATOMS: atom_id res chain seq x y z
N LEU A 1 21.98 -2.44 -4.03
CA LEU A 1 21.14 -1.60 -3.16
C LEU A 1 19.71 -1.71 -3.66
N GLN A 2 18.82 -2.35 -2.92
CA GLN A 2 17.39 -2.38 -3.26
C GLN A 2 16.76 -1.15 -2.62
N MET A 3 16.10 -0.30 -3.42
CA MET A 3 15.26 0.77 -2.87
C MET A 3 14.16 0.11 -2.05
N ILE A 4 14.21 0.24 -0.73
CA ILE A 4 13.17 -0.29 0.15
C ILE A 4 11.96 0.63 -0.01
N SER A 5 11.06 0.28 -0.91
CA SER A 5 9.81 1.01 -1.12
C SER A 5 8.78 0.73 -0.03
N CYS A 6 8.99 -0.32 0.78
CA CYS A 6 8.09 -0.75 1.84
C CYS A 6 8.88 -1.43 2.95
N PRO A 7 8.66 -1.09 4.24
CA PRO A 7 9.19 -1.88 5.33
C PRO A 7 8.78 -3.34 5.20
N TYR A 8 9.71 -4.25 5.46
CA TYR A 8 9.43 -5.68 5.52
C TYR A 8 9.35 -6.13 6.98
N GLY A 9 8.46 -7.08 7.25
CA GLY A 9 8.48 -7.84 8.48
C GLY A 9 9.57 -8.92 8.46
N THR A 10 9.60 -9.75 9.47
CA THR A 10 10.61 -10.79 9.66
C THR A 10 10.56 -11.84 8.55
N VAL A 11 11.65 -11.97 7.78
CA VAL A 11 11.74 -12.95 6.69
C VAL A 11 11.58 -14.37 7.26
N GLY A 12 10.66 -15.15 6.68
CA GLY A 12 10.36 -16.52 7.11
C GLY A 12 9.17 -16.63 8.07
N ALA A 13 8.68 -15.54 8.66
CA ALA A 13 7.45 -15.55 9.46
C ALA A 13 6.20 -15.74 8.56
N PRO A 14 5.03 -16.15 9.11
CA PRO A 14 3.78 -16.15 8.37
C PRO A 14 3.49 -14.81 7.70
N ARG A 15 2.96 -14.82 6.46
CA ARG A 15 2.73 -13.59 5.67
C ARG A 15 1.91 -12.53 6.41
N VAL A 16 0.89 -12.95 7.16
CA VAL A 16 0.04 -12.04 7.95
C VAL A 16 0.85 -11.32 9.02
N GLU A 17 1.79 -12.02 9.67
CA GLU A 17 2.67 -11.45 10.67
C GLU A 17 3.68 -10.49 10.03
N GLN A 18 4.27 -10.87 8.89
CA GLN A 18 5.16 -9.98 8.14
C GLN A 18 4.47 -8.66 7.76
N PHE A 19 3.23 -8.72 7.26
CA PHE A 19 2.46 -7.51 6.92
C PHE A 19 2.11 -6.66 8.16
N ARG A 20 1.78 -7.32 9.28
CA ARG A 20 1.47 -6.62 10.54
C ARG A 20 2.70 -5.90 11.08
N GLU A 21 3.86 -6.57 11.11
CA GLU A 21 5.14 -5.98 11.52
C GLU A 21 5.56 -4.82 10.62
N ALA A 22 5.52 -5.03 9.30
CA ALA A 22 5.80 -4.00 8.30
C ALA A 22 4.96 -2.74 8.52
N ARG A 23 3.65 -2.91 8.74
CA ARG A 23 2.73 -1.80 9.00
C ARG A 23 3.09 -1.07 10.30
N HIS A 24 3.33 -1.80 11.38
CA HIS A 24 3.72 -1.17 12.65
C HIS A 24 5.02 -0.39 12.52
N LYS A 25 6.02 -0.95 11.85
CA LYS A 25 7.28 -0.27 11.55
C LYS A 25 7.02 1.01 10.75
N MET A 26 6.31 0.93 9.63
CA MET A 26 5.96 2.09 8.80
C MET A 26 5.28 3.21 9.60
N LEU A 27 4.32 2.86 10.47
CA LEU A 27 3.59 3.84 11.27
C LEU A 27 4.45 4.45 12.40
N GLY A 28 5.45 3.73 12.89
CA GLY A 28 6.39 4.22 13.91
C GLY A 28 7.51 5.10 13.37
N LEU A 29 7.86 4.98 12.08
CA LEU A 29 8.87 5.82 11.45
C LEU A 29 8.48 7.30 11.44
N GLN A 30 9.47 8.13 11.70
CA GLN A 30 9.40 9.59 11.60
C GLN A 30 9.85 10.03 10.21
N PHE A 31 9.53 11.26 9.82
CA PHE A 31 9.93 11.81 8.53
C PHE A 31 11.46 11.73 8.29
N LYS A 32 12.25 12.06 9.32
CA LYS A 32 13.73 12.02 9.25
C LYS A 32 14.27 10.65 8.85
N ASP A 33 13.60 9.57 9.27
CA ASP A 33 14.05 8.21 8.99
C ASP A 33 13.89 7.91 7.48
N TYR A 34 12.78 8.38 6.88
CA TYR A 34 12.55 8.32 5.43
C TYR A 34 13.52 9.20 4.66
N GLU A 35 13.76 10.43 5.12
CA GLU A 35 14.69 11.36 4.47
C GLU A 35 16.11 10.79 4.42
N GLU A 36 16.60 10.23 5.53
CA GLU A 36 17.91 9.59 5.61
C GLU A 36 18.01 8.39 4.64
N GLU A 37 16.98 7.55 4.60
CA GLU A 37 16.92 6.40 3.71
C GLU A 37 16.90 6.80 2.22
N ILE A 38 16.07 7.78 1.84
CA ILE A 38 16.01 8.32 0.47
C ILE A 38 17.37 8.91 0.08
N ARG A 39 18.00 9.66 0.99
CA ARG A 39 19.35 10.23 0.79
C ARG A 39 20.40 9.16 0.55
N ASN A 40 20.42 8.12 1.37
CA ASN A 40 21.37 7.01 1.25
C ASN A 40 21.17 6.24 -0.06
N HIS A 41 19.92 5.97 -0.45
CA HIS A 41 19.62 5.29 -1.70
C HIS A 41 19.99 6.11 -2.93
N LEU A 42 19.60 7.39 -3.00
CA LEU A 42 19.93 8.23 -4.16
C LEU A 42 21.45 8.44 -4.29
N LYS A 43 22.17 8.71 -3.19
CA LYS A 43 23.63 8.83 -3.21
C LYS A 43 24.34 7.52 -3.56
N GLY A 44 23.73 6.37 -3.26
CA GLY A 44 24.27 5.06 -3.60
C GLY A 44 23.97 4.60 -5.03
N MET A 45 22.87 5.11 -5.64
CA MET A 45 22.44 4.76 -6.99
C MET A 45 23.02 5.68 -8.06
N LEU A 46 23.22 6.96 -7.74
CA LEU A 46 23.65 7.99 -8.69
C LEU A 46 25.14 8.32 -8.52
N PRO A 47 25.89 8.55 -9.63
CA PRO A 47 27.31 8.89 -9.55
C PRO A 47 27.55 10.19 -8.77
N LYS A 48 28.60 10.21 -7.94
CA LYS A 48 28.93 11.35 -7.07
C LYS A 48 29.22 12.64 -7.85
N ASP A 49 29.78 12.51 -9.06
CA ASP A 49 30.15 13.67 -9.88
C ASP A 49 28.94 14.32 -10.56
N SER A 50 27.82 13.59 -10.68
CA SER A 50 26.60 14.07 -11.33
C SER A 50 25.43 14.33 -10.38
N PHE A 51 25.46 13.80 -9.15
CA PHE A 51 24.38 13.96 -8.18
C PHE A 51 24.87 14.41 -6.81
N ASN A 52 24.29 15.50 -6.32
CA ASN A 52 24.41 15.96 -4.95
C ASN A 52 23.00 16.13 -4.38
N PHE A 53 22.66 15.31 -3.38
CA PHE A 53 21.34 15.32 -2.75
C PHE A 53 20.90 16.72 -2.26
N ASP A 54 21.80 17.47 -1.61
CA ASP A 54 21.47 18.77 -1.02
C ASP A 54 21.33 19.88 -2.08
N ARG A 55 21.80 19.63 -3.31
CA ARG A 55 21.68 20.54 -4.45
C ARG A 55 20.50 20.16 -5.35
N ASP A 56 20.28 18.87 -5.55
CA ASP A 56 19.41 18.35 -6.61
C ASP A 56 18.03 17.90 -6.10
N VAL A 57 17.84 17.74 -4.79
CA VAL A 57 16.55 17.41 -4.17
C VAL A 57 15.96 18.64 -3.52
N GLU A 58 14.93 19.21 -4.14
CA GLU A 58 14.24 20.40 -3.64
C GLU A 58 13.39 20.09 -2.40
N SER A 59 12.62 19.00 -2.43
CA SER A 59 11.74 18.62 -1.33
C SER A 59 11.37 17.14 -1.37
N ILE A 60 10.86 16.64 -0.24
CA ILE A 60 10.40 15.27 -0.06
C ILE A 60 8.99 15.31 0.50
N SER A 61 8.08 14.55 -0.12
CA SER A 61 6.76 14.26 0.42
C SER A 61 6.63 12.75 0.64
N VAL A 62 6.16 12.36 1.82
CA VAL A 62 6.01 10.94 2.18
C VAL A 62 4.54 10.63 2.36
N ASN A 63 4.06 9.60 1.65
CA ASN A 63 2.72 9.07 1.81
C ASN A 63 2.77 7.66 2.43
N ARG A 64 2.05 7.44 3.54
CA ARG A 64 2.09 6.20 4.31
C ARG A 64 0.75 5.47 4.26
N TRP A 65 0.66 4.45 3.41
CA TRP A 65 -0.55 3.64 3.26
C TRP A 65 -0.45 2.33 4.03
N ALA A 66 -0.96 2.31 5.27
CA ALA A 66 -1.01 1.10 6.08
C ALA A 66 -1.86 -0.02 5.44
N HIS A 67 -2.83 0.38 4.61
CA HIS A 67 -3.78 -0.48 3.91
C HIS A 67 -3.91 -0.05 2.44
N GLY A 68 -2.78 0.18 1.76
CA GLY A 68 -2.77 0.71 0.38
C GLY A 68 -3.21 -0.28 -0.70
N TYR A 69 -3.14 -1.57 -0.42
CA TYR A 69 -3.50 -2.63 -1.36
C TYR A 69 -4.51 -3.59 -0.72
N ALA A 70 -5.61 -3.82 -1.42
CA ALA A 70 -6.58 -4.84 -1.03
C ALA A 70 -5.93 -6.23 -1.13
N VAL A 71 -6.04 -7.01 -0.05
CA VAL A 71 -5.63 -8.41 0.00
C VAL A 71 -6.86 -9.26 0.32
N GLY A 72 -6.88 -10.50 -0.18
CA GLY A 72 -7.95 -11.44 0.15
C GLY A 72 -8.08 -11.63 1.65
N GLY A 73 -9.28 -11.38 2.19
CA GLY A 73 -9.58 -11.72 3.57
C GLY A 73 -9.73 -13.24 3.76
N PRO A 74 -9.87 -13.72 5.01
CA PRO A 74 -10.01 -15.14 5.29
C PRO A 74 -11.26 -15.73 4.63
N GLY A 75 -11.14 -16.95 4.07
CA GLY A 75 -12.24 -17.69 3.47
C GLY A 75 -13.04 -16.88 2.44
N ASN A 76 -14.35 -16.80 2.63
CA ASN A 76 -15.27 -16.06 1.75
C ASN A 76 -15.59 -14.64 2.23
N SER A 77 -14.78 -14.07 3.13
CA SER A 77 -15.03 -12.75 3.75
C SER A 77 -15.34 -11.64 2.74
N THR A 78 -14.62 -11.55 1.61
CA THR A 78 -14.95 -10.58 0.56
C THR A 78 -16.36 -10.77 -0.02
N LYS A 79 -16.75 -12.02 -0.33
CA LYS A 79 -18.09 -12.31 -0.87
C LYS A 79 -19.19 -12.05 0.15
N ILE A 80 -18.91 -12.31 1.43
CA ILE A 80 -19.85 -12.04 2.53
C ILE A 80 -19.99 -10.54 2.75
N GLY A 81 -18.87 -9.82 2.85
CA GLY A 81 -18.83 -8.40 3.16
C GLY A 81 -19.42 -7.51 2.06
N ARG A 82 -19.45 -7.97 0.80
CA ARG A 82 -20.00 -7.19 -0.32
C ARG A 82 -21.49 -7.44 -0.61
N LYS A 83 -22.17 -8.28 0.18
CA LYS A 83 -23.59 -8.59 -0.02
C LYS A 83 -24.46 -7.34 0.20
N PRO A 84 -25.52 -7.11 -0.60
CA PRO A 84 -26.46 -6.04 -0.36
C PRO A 84 -27.17 -6.14 1.00
N PHE A 85 -27.53 -5.00 1.57
CA PHE A 85 -28.37 -4.90 2.76
C PHE A 85 -29.47 -3.86 2.53
N GLY A 86 -30.69 -4.32 2.24
CA GLY A 86 -31.79 -3.45 1.84
C GLY A 86 -31.43 -2.65 0.59
N ARG A 87 -31.46 -1.32 0.70
CA ARG A 87 -31.08 -0.38 -0.39
C ARG A 87 -29.59 0.01 -0.38
N ILE A 88 -28.76 -0.75 0.34
CA ILE A 88 -27.32 -0.48 0.46
C ILE A 88 -26.54 -1.57 -0.28
N THR A 89 -25.71 -1.15 -1.24
CA THR A 89 -24.78 -2.01 -1.99
C THR A 89 -23.36 -1.51 -1.80
N ILE A 90 -22.38 -2.42 -1.66
CA ILE A 90 -20.98 -2.05 -1.36
C ILE A 90 -20.12 -2.21 -2.62
N ALA A 91 -19.31 -1.21 -2.95
CA ALA A 91 -18.39 -1.26 -4.10
C ALA A 91 -17.04 -0.65 -3.77
N ASN A 92 -15.98 -1.37 -4.13
CA ASN A 92 -14.57 -0.95 -4.13
C ASN A 92 -13.70 -2.12 -4.66
N SER A 93 -12.39 -1.91 -4.69
CA SER A 93 -11.35 -2.93 -4.89
C SER A 93 -11.48 -4.14 -3.95
N ASP A 94 -11.78 -3.90 -2.68
CA ASP A 94 -11.89 -4.90 -1.61
C ASP A 94 -13.09 -5.82 -1.78
N SER A 95 -14.06 -5.42 -2.61
CA SER A 95 -15.22 -6.22 -2.99
C SER A 95 -14.87 -7.32 -3.99
N ALA A 96 -13.66 -7.37 -4.54
CA ALA A 96 -13.19 -8.45 -5.42
C ALA A 96 -11.69 -8.74 -5.23
N PRO A 97 -11.32 -9.12 -4.01
CA PRO A 97 -10.11 -8.66 -3.30
C PRO A 97 -8.87 -8.47 -4.20
N SER A 98 -8.85 -7.36 -4.94
CA SER A 98 -7.74 -6.95 -5.82
C SER A 98 -7.56 -5.45 -5.69
N ALA A 99 -6.32 -4.99 -5.75
CA ALA A 99 -5.98 -3.58 -5.60
C ALA A 99 -6.05 -2.78 -6.93
N ASP A 100 -6.61 -3.37 -7.99
CA ASP A 100 -6.65 -2.73 -9.30
C ASP A 100 -7.83 -1.76 -9.42
N ALA A 101 -7.57 -0.58 -9.97
CA ALA A 101 -8.62 0.40 -10.28
C ALA A 101 -9.71 -0.20 -11.20
N LEU A 102 -9.31 -1.05 -12.15
CA LEU A 102 -10.25 -1.77 -13.01
C LEU A 102 -11.22 -2.65 -12.21
N VAL A 103 -10.75 -3.30 -11.15
CA VAL A 103 -11.58 -4.15 -10.29
C VAL A 103 -12.55 -3.29 -9.48
N ALA A 104 -12.09 -2.14 -8.96
CA ALA A 104 -12.98 -1.19 -8.30
C ALA A 104 -14.12 -0.73 -9.23
N ILE A 105 -13.82 -0.39 -10.49
CA ILE A 105 -14.82 -0.01 -11.51
C ILE A 105 -15.80 -1.17 -11.79
N LYS A 106 -15.30 -2.40 -11.96
CA LYS A 106 -16.16 -3.58 -12.17
C LYS A 106 -17.07 -3.84 -10.97
N MET A 107 -16.58 -3.63 -9.75
CA MET A 107 -17.40 -3.79 -8.54
C MET A 107 -18.42 -2.68 -8.36
N ALA A 108 -18.12 -1.46 -8.82
CA ALA A 108 -19.09 -0.38 -8.92
C ALA A 108 -20.21 -0.72 -9.91
N PHE A 109 -19.85 -1.19 -11.12
CA PHE A 109 -20.84 -1.65 -12.09
C PHE A 109 -21.73 -2.75 -11.52
N ARG A 110 -21.15 -3.76 -10.84
CA ARG A 110 -21.93 -4.79 -10.14
C ARG A 110 -22.90 -4.18 -9.13
N ALA A 111 -22.42 -3.32 -8.23
CA ALA A 111 -23.23 -2.78 -7.14
C ALA A 111 -24.40 -1.93 -7.65
N VAL A 112 -24.20 -1.14 -8.71
CA VAL A 112 -25.31 -0.38 -9.34
C VAL A 112 -26.39 -1.31 -9.86
N ASN A 113 -26.02 -2.45 -10.46
CA ASN A 113 -26.99 -3.45 -10.93
C ASN A 113 -27.64 -4.27 -9.79
N GLU A 114 -27.19 -4.12 -8.55
CA GLU A 114 -27.83 -4.73 -7.36
C GLU A 114 -28.85 -3.79 -6.70
N LEU A 115 -28.88 -2.51 -7.09
CA LEU A 115 -29.89 -1.55 -6.65
C LEU A 115 -31.16 -1.76 -7.48
N ASN A 116 -32.20 -2.31 -6.84
CA ASN A 116 -33.55 -2.41 -7.40
C ASN A 116 -34.37 -1.16 -7.08
#